data_AF-A0A671SL89-F1
#
_entry.id   AF-A0A671SL89-F1
#
_cell.length_a   1.000
_cell.length_b   1.000
_cell.length_c   1.000
_cell.angle_alpha   90.00
_cell.angle_beta   90.00
_cell.angle_gamma   90.00
#
_symmetry.space_group_name_H-M   'P 1'
#
loop_
_entity.id
_entity.type
_entity.pdbx_description
1 polymer ?
#
loop_
_entity_poly.entity_id
_entity_poly.type
_entity_poly.pdbx_seq_one_letter_code
_entity_poly.pdbx_strand_id
1 'polypeptide(L)'
;IPLKHMCQIVCATCIHVVSKDDIVILDSLNYIKGKSVFVYCLTSTDVSSEWNKGREADSQYTGNVILRFEAPDSRNRWDSPLFTIQQEDSLPFEAICDALFKRKAPPPNQSTQSQPLSSTNFLYELDKVTQDVLMAVLESQKTSFPGDLVSIPGATEKISFILACLAYLYLNMVELRKLRRQFISYTKMHPTENIGQIANMFVQYLNKSMH
;
A
#
# COMPACT_ATOMS: atom_id res chain seq x y z
N ILE A 1 -34.52 -0.45 21.83
CA ILE A 1 -33.96 0.90 22.11
C ILE A 1 -34.00 1.67 20.78
N PRO A 2 -34.60 2.87 20.72
CA PRO A 2 -35.59 3.23 19.70
C PRO A 2 -34.95 3.76 18.41
N LEU A 3 -34.53 2.86 17.52
CA LEU A 3 -34.09 3.20 16.15
C LEU A 3 -35.26 3.43 15.17
N LYS A 4 -36.52 3.38 15.63
CA LYS A 4 -37.72 3.48 14.79
C LYS A 4 -38.21 4.91 14.48
N HIS A 5 -37.56 5.96 15.00
CA HIS A 5 -38.07 7.34 14.90
C HIS A 5 -37.22 8.32 14.09
N MET A 6 -36.13 7.91 13.43
CA MET A 6 -35.17 8.87 12.87
C MET A 6 -34.56 8.41 11.55
N CYS A 7 -35.17 8.77 10.43
CA CYS A 7 -34.52 8.60 9.13
C CYS A 7 -34.45 9.95 8.38
N GLN A 8 -33.38 10.66 8.70
CA GLN A 8 -32.63 11.48 7.73
C GLN A 8 -31.25 11.80 8.30
N ILE A 9 -31.11 11.75 9.63
CA ILE A 9 -29.91 12.28 10.27
C ILE A 9 -29.49 11.52 11.53
N VAL A 10 -29.51 10.19 11.46
CA VAL A 10 -28.70 9.36 12.37
C VAL A 10 -27.56 8.82 11.51
N CYS A 11 -26.55 9.64 11.34
CA CYS A 11 -25.26 9.19 10.87
C CYS A 11 -24.49 8.77 12.12
N ALA A 12 -24.61 7.50 12.50
CA ALA A 12 -23.80 6.98 13.59
C ALA A 12 -22.36 6.87 13.09
N THR A 13 -21.45 7.61 13.71
CA THR A 13 -20.02 7.37 13.54
C THR A 13 -19.58 6.50 14.71
N CYS A 14 -19.14 5.29 14.41
CA CYS A 14 -18.53 4.41 15.41
C CYS A 14 -17.03 4.65 15.40
N ILE A 15 -16.47 5.07 16.54
CA ILE A 15 -15.04 5.28 16.69
C ILE A 15 -14.54 4.43 17.86
N HIS A 16 -13.49 3.63 17.63
CA HIS A 16 -12.73 2.99 18.69
C HIS A 16 -11.79 4.04 19.29
N VAL A 17 -12.26 4.83 20.27
CA VAL A 17 -11.50 5.97 20.81
C VAL A 17 -10.69 5.61 22.05
N VAL A 18 -11.03 4.54 22.79
CA VAL A 18 -10.54 4.37 24.17
C VAL A 18 -9.85 3.03 24.43
N SER A 19 -10.38 1.89 23.95
CA SER A 19 -9.74 0.57 24.06
C SER A 19 -10.18 -0.35 22.92
N LYS A 20 -9.59 -1.56 22.80
CA LYS A 20 -10.02 -2.56 21.80
C LYS A 20 -11.43 -3.11 22.06
N ASP A 21 -11.94 -2.94 23.28
CA ASP A 21 -13.18 -3.54 23.75
C ASP A 21 -14.31 -2.51 23.89
N ASP A 22 -13.98 -1.22 23.81
CA ASP A 22 -14.95 -0.13 23.95
C ASP A 22 -15.38 0.43 22.59
N ILE A 23 -16.70 0.52 22.39
CA ILE A 23 -17.31 1.13 21.21
C ILE A 23 -18.04 2.39 21.63
N VAL A 24 -17.64 3.51 21.03
CA VAL A 24 -18.36 4.78 21.17
C VAL A 24 -19.21 5.01 19.93
N ILE A 25 -20.52 5.07 20.11
CA ILE A 25 -21.48 5.43 19.07
C ILE A 25 -21.75 6.92 19.19
N LEU A 26 -21.28 7.68 18.20
CA LEU A 26 -21.63 9.09 18.08
C LEU A 26 -22.92 9.22 17.27
N ASP A 27 -24.04 9.37 17.97
CA ASP A 27 -25.33 9.72 17.37
C ASP A 27 -25.39 11.24 17.17
N SER A 28 -25.13 11.69 15.95
CA SER A 28 -25.18 13.12 15.61
C SER A 28 -25.54 13.32 14.15
N LEU A 29 -25.85 14.58 13.82
CA LEU A 29 -26.34 14.93 12.49
C LEU A 29 -25.31 14.65 11.37
N ASN A 30 -24.01 14.83 11.65
CA ASN A 30 -22.92 14.59 10.68
C ASN A 30 -23.24 15.05 9.24
N TYR A 31 -23.84 16.23 9.10
CA TYR A 31 -24.41 16.74 7.84
C TYR A 31 -23.37 17.38 6.90
N ILE A 32 -22.09 17.44 7.30
CA ILE A 32 -20.96 18.00 6.54
C ILE A 32 -20.02 16.86 6.16
N LYS A 33 -19.49 16.90 4.94
CA LYS A 33 -18.50 15.94 4.43
C LYS A 33 -17.23 15.85 5.28
N GLY A 34 -16.61 14.68 5.23
CA GLY A 34 -15.32 14.41 5.87
C GLY A 34 -15.41 13.66 7.20
N LYS A 35 -16.62 13.25 7.59
CA LYS A 35 -16.81 12.30 8.69
C LYS A 35 -17.17 10.95 8.12
N SER A 36 -16.38 9.92 8.42
CA SER A 36 -16.71 8.56 8.04
C SER A 36 -17.98 8.12 8.76
N VAL A 37 -19.03 7.86 7.99
CA VAL A 37 -20.32 7.40 8.50
C VAL A 37 -20.31 5.88 8.54
N PHE A 38 -20.77 5.28 9.63
CA PHE A 38 -20.85 3.81 9.74
C PHE A 38 -22.18 3.29 9.15
N VAL A 39 -23.30 3.92 9.53
CA VAL A 39 -24.64 3.61 9.03
C VAL A 39 -25.27 4.88 8.48
N TYR A 40 -25.80 4.81 7.26
CA TYR A 40 -26.50 5.89 6.57
C TYR A 40 -27.95 5.47 6.26
N CYS A 41 -28.93 6.22 6.75
CA CYS A 41 -30.33 6.02 6.35
C CYS A 41 -30.68 6.92 5.15
N LEU A 42 -31.06 6.29 4.04
CA LEU A 42 -31.49 6.98 2.82
C LEU A 42 -32.99 7.26 2.91
N THR A 43 -33.37 8.54 2.97
CA THR A 43 -34.76 8.97 3.03
C THR A 43 -34.95 10.33 2.36
N SER A 44 -36.15 10.58 1.82
CA SER A 44 -36.48 11.84 1.14
C SER A 44 -36.59 13.01 2.12
N THR A 45 -36.41 14.22 1.61
CA THR A 45 -36.56 15.47 2.35
C THR A 45 -37.96 15.65 2.93
N ASP A 46 -38.98 15.19 2.23
CA ASP A 46 -40.38 15.39 2.60
C ASP A 46 -40.76 14.55 3.82
N VAL A 47 -40.42 13.26 3.79
CA VAL A 47 -40.64 12.33 4.90
C VAL A 47 -39.93 12.81 6.16
N SER A 48 -38.72 13.31 5.99
CA SER A 48 -37.87 13.76 7.08
C SER A 48 -38.33 15.06 7.71
N SER A 49 -38.83 15.99 6.89
CA SER A 49 -39.49 17.21 7.33
C SER A 49 -40.74 16.88 8.15
N GLU A 50 -41.51 15.88 7.72
CA GLU A 50 -42.71 15.42 8.44
C GLU A 50 -42.34 14.82 9.80
N TRP A 51 -41.32 13.97 9.87
CA TRP A 51 -40.81 13.45 11.14
C TRP A 51 -40.25 14.52 12.06
N ASN A 52 -39.65 15.57 11.51
CA ASN A 52 -39.17 16.70 12.30
C ASN A 52 -40.31 17.47 12.97
N LYS A 53 -41.46 17.64 12.31
CA LYS A 53 -42.65 18.27 12.91
C LYS A 53 -43.19 17.50 14.12
N GLY A 54 -42.98 16.19 14.14
CA GLY A 54 -43.37 15.32 15.25
C GLY A 54 -42.47 15.43 16.50
N ARG A 55 -41.38 16.21 16.44
CA ARG A 55 -40.47 16.42 17.58
C ARG A 55 -40.97 17.54 18.50
N GLU A 56 -40.53 17.51 19.75
CA GLU A 56 -40.69 18.61 20.70
C GLU A 56 -40.14 19.92 20.12
N ALA A 57 -40.82 21.04 20.38
CA ALA A 57 -40.53 22.33 19.74
C ALA A 57 -39.06 22.76 19.88
N ASP A 58 -38.43 22.51 21.03
CA ASP A 58 -37.03 22.87 21.30
C ASP A 58 -36.00 21.92 20.64
N SER A 59 -36.46 20.76 20.17
CA SER A 59 -35.64 19.74 19.50
C SER A 59 -35.89 19.64 18.00
N GLN A 60 -36.73 20.52 17.43
CA GLN A 60 -36.98 20.61 16.00
C GLN A 60 -35.77 21.21 15.29
N TYR A 61 -35.33 20.55 14.23
CA TYR A 61 -34.29 21.11 13.38
C TYR A 61 -34.86 22.22 12.50
N THR A 62 -34.08 23.29 12.34
CA THR A 62 -34.39 24.36 11.41
C THR A 62 -34.19 23.89 9.96
N GLY A 63 -35.02 24.38 9.03
CA GLY A 63 -34.98 23.94 7.62
C GLY A 63 -33.64 24.19 6.89
N ASN A 64 -32.77 25.05 7.44
CA ASN A 64 -31.42 25.28 6.94
C ASN A 64 -30.51 24.03 7.05
N VAL A 65 -30.79 23.09 7.95
CA VAL A 65 -30.01 21.86 8.12
C VAL A 65 -30.18 20.96 6.90
N ILE A 66 -31.41 20.84 6.39
CA ILE A 66 -31.73 20.02 5.22
C ILE A 66 -31.02 20.58 3.98
N LEU A 67 -31.01 21.90 3.81
CA LEU A 67 -30.35 22.57 2.68
C LEU A 67 -28.82 22.44 2.70
N ARG A 68 -28.23 22.21 3.88
CA ARG A 68 -26.78 22.06 4.07
C ARG A 68 -26.33 20.61 4.14
N PHE A 69 -27.28 19.66 4.05
CA PHE A 69 -26.97 18.25 4.15
C PHE A 69 -26.24 17.77 2.89
N GLU A 70 -25.08 17.16 3.08
CA GLU A 70 -24.33 16.50 2.02
C GLU A 70 -24.40 14.98 2.18
N ALA A 71 -25.00 14.29 1.21
CA ALA A 71 -25.09 12.83 1.23
C ALA A 71 -23.68 12.19 1.09
N PRO A 72 -23.42 11.07 1.80
CA PRO A 72 -22.14 10.35 1.69
C PRO A 72 -21.85 9.91 0.24
N ASP A 73 -20.63 10.17 -0.25
CA ASP A 73 -20.19 9.74 -1.59
C ASP A 73 -19.41 8.41 -1.52
N SER A 74 -20.04 7.33 -1.96
CA SER A 74 -19.44 5.99 -2.01
C SER A 74 -18.16 5.89 -2.87
N ARG A 75 -17.91 6.84 -3.77
CA ARG A 75 -16.67 6.90 -4.58
C ARG A 75 -15.47 7.36 -3.74
N ASN A 76 -15.70 8.07 -2.64
CA ASN A 76 -14.66 8.48 -1.73
C ASN A 76 -14.52 7.45 -0.60
N ARG A 77 -13.33 6.84 -0.50
CA ARG A 77 -13.01 5.84 0.53
C ARG A 77 -13.37 6.29 1.95
N TRP A 78 -13.17 7.57 2.25
CA TRP A 78 -13.37 8.12 3.61
C TRP A 78 -14.80 8.58 3.88
N ASP A 79 -15.64 8.62 2.85
CA ASP A 79 -17.03 9.10 2.87
C ASP A 79 -18.02 8.00 2.44
N SER A 80 -17.54 6.76 2.29
CA SER A 80 -18.37 5.62 1.90
C SER A 80 -18.95 4.94 3.15
N PRO A 81 -20.28 4.95 3.33
CA PRO A 81 -20.92 4.34 4.49
C PRO A 81 -20.82 2.81 4.43
N LEU A 82 -20.61 2.17 5.59
CA LEU A 82 -20.51 0.71 5.65
C LEU A 82 -21.87 0.02 5.45
N PHE A 83 -22.93 0.66 5.95
CA PHE A 83 -24.31 0.22 5.75
C PHE A 83 -25.17 1.38 5.24
N THR A 84 -25.93 1.14 4.18
CA THR A 84 -26.96 2.06 3.67
C THR A 84 -28.31 1.38 3.82
N ILE A 85 -29.26 2.04 4.47
CA ILE A 85 -30.56 1.47 4.85
C ILE A 85 -31.66 2.38 4.34
N GLN A 86 -32.70 1.83 3.70
CA GLN A 86 -33.88 2.59 3.29
C GLN A 86 -34.95 2.59 4.39
N GLN A 87 -35.96 3.45 4.28
CA GLN A 87 -37.02 3.57 5.27
C GLN A 87 -37.77 2.24 5.51
N GLU A 88 -37.96 1.46 4.45
CA GLU A 88 -38.72 0.21 4.45
C GLU A 88 -37.86 -1.01 4.88
N ASP A 89 -36.55 -0.84 4.93
CA ASP A 89 -35.62 -1.92 5.23
C ASP A 89 -35.61 -2.25 6.72
N SER A 90 -35.51 -3.54 7.04
CA SER A 90 -35.19 -3.97 8.39
C SER A 90 -33.72 -3.68 8.69
N LEU A 91 -33.45 -3.06 9.85
CA LEU A 91 -32.08 -2.80 10.31
C LEU A 91 -31.29 -4.12 10.45
N PRO A 92 -30.17 -4.32 9.71
CA PRO A 92 -29.39 -5.55 9.76
C PRO A 92 -28.52 -5.62 11.03
N PHE A 93 -29.16 -5.83 12.18
CA PHE A 93 -28.51 -5.83 13.50
C PHE A 93 -27.33 -6.80 13.59
N GLU A 94 -27.49 -8.03 13.11
CA GLU A 94 -26.44 -9.05 13.19
C GLU A 94 -25.20 -8.65 12.38
N ALA A 95 -25.40 -8.15 11.15
CA ALA A 95 -24.30 -7.68 10.30
C ALA A 95 -23.59 -6.46 10.92
N ILE A 96 -24.35 -5.55 11.53
CA ILE A 96 -23.80 -4.39 12.25
C ILE A 96 -22.95 -4.85 13.45
N CYS A 97 -23.46 -5.76 14.28
CA CYS A 97 -22.72 -6.32 15.40
C CYS A 97 -21.44 -7.02 14.95
N ASP A 98 -21.52 -7.80 13.87
CA ASP A 98 -20.36 -8.50 13.31
C ASP A 98 -19.31 -7.52 12.77
N ALA A 99 -19.75 -6.46 12.09
CA ALA A 99 -18.86 -5.41 11.60
C ALA A 99 -18.21 -4.59 12.72
N LEU A 100 -18.85 -4.48 13.89
CA LEU A 100 -18.33 -3.76 15.05
C LEU A 100 -17.38 -4.61 15.90
N PHE A 101 -17.72 -5.88 16.16
CA PHE A 101 -17.00 -6.72 17.12
C PHE A 101 -16.12 -7.79 16.47
N LYS A 102 -16.47 -8.28 15.27
CA LYS A 102 -15.76 -9.39 14.61
C LYS A 102 -14.82 -8.93 13.49
N ARG A 103 -14.64 -7.61 13.31
CA ARG A 103 -13.80 -7.06 12.24
C ARG A 103 -12.33 -7.39 12.49
N LYS A 104 -11.80 -8.37 11.76
CA LYS A 104 -10.35 -8.57 11.66
C LYS A 104 -9.76 -7.32 11.02
N ALA A 105 -8.78 -6.72 11.68
CA ALA A 105 -8.03 -5.60 11.11
C ALA A 105 -7.53 -6.02 9.70
N PRO A 106 -7.69 -5.17 8.67
CA PRO A 106 -7.14 -5.49 7.37
C PRO A 106 -5.65 -5.81 7.52
N PRO A 107 -5.13 -6.81 6.81
CA PRO A 107 -3.72 -7.15 6.91
C PRO A 107 -2.87 -5.89 6.70
N PRO A 108 -1.83 -5.68 7.52
CA PRO A 108 -1.02 -4.47 7.45
C PRO A 108 -0.57 -4.29 6.00
N ASN A 109 -0.71 -3.07 5.46
CA ASN A 109 -0.32 -2.84 4.09
C ASN A 109 1.18 -3.16 3.94
N GLN A 110 1.62 -3.60 2.75
CA GLN A 110 3.03 -3.93 2.55
C GLN A 110 3.99 -2.74 2.76
N SER A 111 3.49 -1.50 2.64
CA SER A 111 4.24 -0.27 2.94
C SER A 111 4.42 0.00 4.45
N THR A 112 3.64 -0.62 5.33
CA THR A 112 3.75 -0.52 6.80
C THR A 112 4.31 -1.78 7.44
N GLN A 113 4.46 -2.86 6.67
CA GLN A 113 5.21 -4.03 7.12
C GLN A 113 6.70 -3.69 7.09
N SER A 114 7.36 -3.74 8.25
CA SER A 114 8.82 -3.75 8.30
C SER A 114 9.32 -4.92 7.47
N GLN A 115 10.13 -4.66 6.43
CA GLN A 115 10.77 -5.72 5.67
C GLN A 115 11.45 -6.68 6.66
N PRO A 116 11.33 -8.01 6.47
CA PRO A 116 12.09 -8.94 7.29
C PRO A 116 13.55 -8.51 7.24
N LEU A 117 14.17 -8.41 8.42
CA LEU A 117 15.58 -8.06 8.56
C LEU A 117 16.38 -9.12 7.79
N SER A 118 16.67 -8.87 6.50
CA SER A 118 17.70 -9.64 5.80
C SER A 118 18.93 -9.55 6.68
N SER A 119 19.65 -10.67 6.88
CA SER A 119 20.87 -10.77 7.71
C SER A 119 21.60 -9.43 7.74
N THR A 120 21.82 -8.85 8.92
CA THR A 120 22.14 -7.45 9.27
C THR A 120 23.08 -6.65 8.34
N ASN A 121 23.73 -7.30 7.38
CA ASN A 121 24.69 -6.74 6.44
C ASN A 121 24.41 -7.04 4.94
N PHE A 122 23.31 -7.73 4.56
CA PHE A 122 23.12 -8.22 3.18
C PHE A 122 23.11 -7.12 2.12
N LEU A 123 22.38 -6.03 2.35
CA LEU A 123 22.31 -4.92 1.38
C LEU A 123 23.65 -4.23 1.19
N TYR A 124 24.44 -4.12 2.26
CA TYR A 124 25.77 -3.54 2.21
C TYR A 124 26.74 -4.46 1.45
N GLU A 125 26.74 -5.76 1.76
CA GLU A 125 27.56 -6.75 1.06
C GLU A 125 27.17 -6.86 -0.42
N LEU A 126 25.88 -6.82 -0.74
CA LEU A 126 25.39 -6.78 -2.12
C LEU A 126 25.93 -5.56 -2.88
N ASP A 127 25.86 -4.38 -2.28
CA ASP A 127 26.35 -3.15 -2.91
C ASP A 127 27.87 -3.18 -3.11
N LYS A 128 28.60 -3.61 -2.07
CA LYS A 128 30.06 -3.72 -2.08
C LYS A 128 30.55 -4.73 -3.11
N VAL A 129 30.05 -5.96 -3.07
CA VAL A 129 30.45 -7.03 -4.01
C VAL A 129 30.13 -6.66 -5.45
N THR A 130 28.96 -6.09 -5.73
CA THR A 130 28.60 -5.68 -7.11
C THR A 130 29.48 -4.54 -7.60
N GLN A 131 29.88 -3.62 -6.73
CA GLN A 131 30.81 -2.54 -7.07
C GLN A 131 32.23 -3.07 -7.32
N ASP A 132 32.73 -4.00 -6.50
CA ASP A 132 34.06 -4.60 -6.65
C ASP A 132 34.16 -5.39 -7.97
N VAL A 133 33.14 -6.17 -8.31
CA VAL A 133 33.03 -6.87 -9.61
C VAL A 133 33.05 -5.86 -10.76
N LEU A 134 32.30 -4.75 -10.65
CA LEU A 134 32.25 -3.71 -11.68
C LEU A 134 33.63 -3.08 -11.91
N MET A 135 34.36 -2.75 -10.83
CA MET A 135 35.71 -2.20 -10.91
C MET A 135 36.69 -3.20 -11.55
N ALA A 136 36.64 -4.47 -11.15
CA ALA A 136 37.48 -5.52 -11.73
C ALA A 136 37.23 -5.73 -13.23
N VAL A 137 35.97 -5.65 -13.67
CA VAL A 137 35.59 -5.70 -15.09
C VAL A 137 36.22 -4.55 -15.87
N LEU A 138 36.14 -3.33 -15.34
CA LEU A 138 36.70 -2.15 -16.00
C LEU A 138 38.22 -2.14 -16.07
N GLU A 139 38.89 -2.63 -15.02
CA GLU A 139 40.34 -2.77 -15.03
C GLU A 139 40.79 -3.81 -16.04
N SER A 140 40.10 -4.94 -16.08
CA SER A 140 40.42 -6.03 -17.01
C SER A 140 40.17 -5.62 -18.46
N GLN A 141 39.12 -4.84 -18.73
CA GLN A 141 38.83 -4.31 -20.06
C GLN A 141 40.02 -3.57 -20.69
N LYS A 142 40.81 -2.82 -19.89
CA LYS A 142 41.94 -2.04 -20.41
C LYS A 142 43.04 -2.90 -21.05
N THR A 143 43.09 -4.18 -20.69
CA THR A 143 44.17 -5.11 -21.07
C THR A 143 43.65 -6.33 -21.84
N SER A 144 42.33 -6.46 -22.02
CA SER A 144 41.70 -7.66 -22.60
C SER A 144 41.46 -7.50 -24.10
N PHE A 145 41.56 -8.62 -24.81
CA PHE A 145 41.28 -8.77 -26.24
C PHE A 145 39.94 -9.49 -26.47
N PRO A 146 39.33 -9.36 -27.66
CA PRO A 146 38.11 -10.08 -27.99
C PRO A 146 38.32 -11.60 -27.90
N GLY A 147 37.53 -12.27 -27.07
CA GLY A 147 37.61 -13.71 -26.79
C GLY A 147 38.24 -14.06 -25.44
N ASP A 148 38.77 -13.08 -24.69
CA ASP A 148 39.38 -13.32 -23.39
C ASP A 148 38.36 -13.66 -22.30
N LEU A 149 38.77 -14.59 -21.42
CA LEU A 149 38.02 -15.00 -20.23
C LEU A 149 38.69 -14.44 -18.99
N VAL A 150 38.07 -13.43 -18.39
CA VAL A 150 38.61 -12.75 -17.20
C VAL A 150 38.06 -13.39 -15.93
N SER A 151 38.94 -13.67 -14.98
CA SER A 151 38.56 -14.17 -13.67
C SER A 151 38.31 -12.98 -12.73
N ILE A 152 37.14 -12.95 -12.09
CA ILE A 152 36.77 -11.89 -11.15
C ILE A 152 36.97 -12.39 -9.71
N PRO A 153 37.63 -11.61 -8.83
CA PRO A 153 37.77 -11.96 -7.43
C PRO A 153 36.40 -12.23 -6.77
N GLY A 154 36.26 -13.38 -6.11
CA GLY A 154 35.02 -13.78 -5.45
C GLY A 154 33.99 -14.49 -6.33
N ALA A 155 34.22 -14.60 -7.64
CA ALA A 155 33.41 -15.42 -8.54
C ALA A 155 34.19 -16.65 -9.04
N THR A 156 33.53 -17.81 -9.08
CA THR A 156 34.01 -19.00 -9.78
C THR A 156 33.75 -18.91 -11.28
N GLU A 157 32.77 -18.11 -11.70
CA GLU A 157 32.51 -17.85 -13.12
C GLU A 157 33.40 -16.74 -13.70
N LYS A 158 33.74 -16.90 -14.98
CA LYS A 158 34.54 -15.93 -15.75
C LYS A 158 33.64 -15.06 -16.61
N ILE A 159 34.05 -13.82 -16.82
CA ILE A 159 33.38 -12.90 -17.76
C ILE A 159 33.98 -13.11 -19.15
N SER A 160 33.10 -13.28 -20.14
CA SER A 160 33.48 -13.47 -21.55
C SER A 160 33.44 -12.15 -22.31
N PHE A 161 34.59 -11.67 -22.75
CA PHE A 161 34.69 -10.44 -23.53
C PHE A 161 34.55 -10.73 -25.03
N ILE A 162 33.32 -10.81 -25.54
CA ILE A 162 33.07 -11.00 -26.98
C ILE A 162 33.30 -9.67 -27.73
N LEU A 163 33.53 -9.72 -29.05
CA LEU A 163 33.69 -8.55 -29.91
C LEU A 163 32.56 -7.49 -29.71
N ALA A 164 31.32 -7.96 -29.54
CA ALA A 164 30.17 -7.12 -29.19
C ALA A 164 30.29 -6.50 -27.79
N CYS A 165 30.80 -7.26 -26.82
CA CYS A 165 31.05 -6.81 -25.46
C CYS A 165 32.12 -5.72 -25.42
N LEU A 166 33.20 -5.81 -26.21
CA LEU A 166 34.22 -4.76 -26.27
C LEU A 166 33.71 -3.48 -26.94
N ALA A 167 32.91 -3.58 -27.99
CA ALA A 167 32.26 -2.42 -28.61
C ALA A 167 31.21 -1.77 -27.67
N TYR A 168 30.45 -2.58 -26.93
CA TYR A 168 29.44 -2.13 -25.96
C TYR A 168 30.11 -1.49 -24.72
N LEU A 169 31.24 -2.05 -24.28
CA LEU A 169 31.95 -1.61 -23.08
C LEU A 169 32.88 -0.41 -23.36
N TYR A 170 33.35 -0.20 -24.60
CA TYR A 170 34.20 0.94 -24.97
C TYR A 170 33.48 2.31 -24.89
N LEU A 171 32.15 2.32 -24.69
CA LEU A 171 31.37 3.55 -24.51
C LEU A 171 30.54 3.62 -23.21
N ASN A 172 30.39 2.55 -22.40
CA ASN A 172 29.15 2.42 -21.63
C ASN A 172 29.26 2.06 -20.13
N MET A 173 30.04 2.85 -19.38
CA MET A 173 29.94 2.95 -17.91
C MET A 173 28.50 3.16 -17.42
N VAL A 174 27.68 3.80 -18.24
CA VAL A 174 26.27 4.10 -17.94
C VAL A 174 25.43 2.82 -17.96
N GLU A 175 25.58 1.97 -18.98
CA GLU A 175 24.87 0.70 -19.06
C GLU A 175 25.35 -0.30 -18.01
N LEU A 176 26.65 -0.38 -17.69
CA LEU A 176 27.13 -1.27 -16.62
C LEU A 176 26.56 -0.86 -15.25
N ARG A 177 26.48 0.45 -14.97
CA ARG A 177 25.79 0.99 -13.79
C ARG A 177 24.29 0.72 -13.82
N LYS A 178 23.66 0.71 -15.00
CA LYS A 178 22.23 0.39 -15.17
C LYS A 178 21.96 -1.08 -14.91
N LEU A 179 22.77 -2.00 -15.46
CA LEU A 179 22.72 -3.43 -15.17
C LEU A 179 22.93 -3.71 -13.67
N ARG A 180 23.90 -3.03 -13.03
CA ARG A 180 24.08 -3.09 -11.57
C ARG A 180 22.80 -2.67 -10.82
N ARG A 181 22.19 -1.54 -11.18
CA ARG A 181 20.94 -1.08 -10.53
C ARG A 181 19.79 -2.07 -10.73
N GLN A 182 19.66 -2.64 -11.93
CA GLN A 182 18.64 -3.65 -12.23
C GLN A 182 18.85 -4.92 -11.39
N PHE A 183 20.09 -5.41 -11.31
CA PHE A 183 20.45 -6.57 -10.50
C PHE A 183 20.21 -6.35 -9.00
N ILE A 184 20.58 -5.18 -8.47
CA ILE A 184 20.31 -4.82 -7.07
C ILE A 184 18.81 -4.79 -6.80
N SER A 185 18.01 -4.21 -7.69
CA SER A 185 16.55 -4.16 -7.54
C SER A 185 15.93 -5.56 -7.55
N TYR A 186 16.40 -6.44 -8.45
CA TYR A 186 15.95 -7.82 -8.54
C TYR A 186 16.31 -8.61 -7.28
N THR A 187 17.56 -8.50 -6.82
CA THR A 187 18.05 -9.21 -5.63
C THR A 187 17.41 -8.71 -4.32
N LYS A 188 16.96 -7.45 -4.28
CA LYS A 188 16.14 -6.93 -3.17
C LYS A 188 14.77 -7.59 -3.09
N MET A 189 14.18 -7.96 -4.23
CA MET A 189 12.90 -8.70 -4.28
C MET A 189 13.08 -10.19 -4.01
N HIS A 190 14.27 -10.72 -4.28
CA HIS A 190 14.64 -12.12 -4.06
C HIS A 190 15.99 -12.23 -3.33
N PRO A 191 16.02 -11.94 -2.01
CA PRO A 191 17.26 -11.99 -1.23
C PRO A 191 17.83 -13.41 -1.19
N THR A 192 19.16 -13.51 -1.20
CA THR A 192 19.86 -14.79 -1.06
C THR A 192 20.47 -14.89 0.33
N GLU A 193 20.46 -16.09 0.91
CA GLU A 193 21.05 -16.32 2.24
C GLU A 193 22.59 -16.44 2.19
N ASN A 194 23.14 -16.81 1.03
CA ASN A 194 24.57 -17.01 0.82
C ASN A 194 25.23 -15.81 0.14
N ILE A 195 25.88 -14.96 0.95
CA ILE A 195 26.64 -13.77 0.51
C ILE A 195 27.73 -14.15 -0.50
N GLY A 196 28.38 -15.32 -0.32
CA GLY A 196 29.44 -15.80 -1.22
C GLY A 196 28.97 -16.09 -2.66
N GLN A 197 27.68 -16.17 -2.92
CA GLN A 197 27.13 -16.41 -4.26
C GLN A 197 26.83 -15.12 -5.03
N ILE A 198 26.81 -13.95 -4.36
CA ILE A 198 26.44 -12.67 -4.98
C ILE A 198 27.32 -12.34 -6.18
N ALA A 199 28.64 -12.54 -6.04
CA ALA A 199 29.58 -12.28 -7.12
C ALA A 199 29.31 -13.17 -8.34
N ASN A 200 29.10 -14.48 -8.12
CA ASN A 200 28.75 -15.43 -9.18
C ASN A 200 27.44 -15.09 -9.89
N MET A 201 26.39 -14.79 -9.11
CA MET A 201 25.09 -14.43 -9.67
C MET A 201 25.17 -13.14 -10.50
N PHE A 202 25.96 -12.17 -10.04
CA PHE A 202 26.14 -10.92 -10.78
C PHE A 202 26.95 -11.14 -12.07
N VAL A 203 28.01 -11.96 -12.04
CA VAL A 203 28.78 -12.34 -13.23
C VAL A 203 27.90 -13.07 -14.25
N GLN A 204 27.09 -14.04 -13.81
CA GLN A 204 26.11 -14.72 -14.67
C GLN A 204 25.13 -13.75 -15.30
N TYR A 205 24.61 -12.81 -14.51
CA TYR A 205 23.67 -11.79 -14.98
C TYR A 205 24.31 -10.87 -16.03
N LEU A 206 25.55 -10.43 -15.82
CA LEU A 206 26.31 -9.66 -16.79
C LEU A 206 26.53 -10.46 -18.07
N ASN A 207 27.00 -11.71 -17.99
CA ASN A 207 27.20 -12.56 -19.17
C ASN A 207 25.89 -12.72 -19.96
N LYS A 208 24.75 -12.97 -19.31
CA LYS A 208 23.45 -13.09 -19.98
C LYS A 208 22.92 -11.79 -20.57
N SER A 209 23.25 -10.64 -19.97
CA SER A 209 22.79 -9.33 -20.43
C SER A 209 23.67 -8.74 -21.53
N MET A 210 24.90 -9.26 -21.69
CA MET A 210 25.89 -8.81 -22.68
C MET A 210 26.03 -9.76 -23.89
N HIS A 211 25.32 -10.90 -23.86
CA HIS A 211 25.13 -11.81 -24.99
C HIS A 211 23.85 -11.48 -25.77
#